data_AF-I7AKV1-F1
#
_entry.id   AF-I7AKV1-F1
#
_cell.length_a   1.000
_cell.length_b   1.000
_cell.length_c   1.000
_cell.angle_alpha   90.00
_cell.angle_beta   90.00
_cell.angle_gamma   90.00
#
_symmetry.space_group_name_H-M   'P 1'
#
loop_
_entity.id
_entity.type
_entity.pdbx_description
1 polymer ?
#
loop_
_entity_poly.entity_id
_entity_poly.type
_entity_poly.pdbx_seq_one_letter_code
_entity_poly.pdbx_strand_id
1 'polypeptide(L)'
;AYSKTFQGPPHGIQVERDKLNKYGRPLLGCTIKPKLGLSAKNYGRAVYECLRGGLDFTKDDENVNSQPFMRWRDRFVFCAEALFKAQAETGEFKG
;
A
#
# COMPACT_ATOMS: atom_id res chain seq x y z
N ALA A 1 -3.03 -31.13 -18.76
CA ALA A 1 -3.38 -31.51 -17.38
C ALA A 1 -2.62 -30.67 -16.34
N TYR A 2 -1.29 -30.54 -16.46
CA TYR A 2 -0.42 -29.84 -15.49
C TYR A 2 -0.85 -28.39 -15.14
N SER A 3 -1.19 -27.53 -16.11
CA SER A 3 -1.59 -26.15 -15.79
C SER A 3 -2.84 -26.04 -14.90
N LYS A 4 -3.69 -27.07 -14.86
CA LYS A 4 -4.90 -27.11 -14.01
C LYS A 4 -4.60 -27.53 -12.56
N THR A 5 -3.37 -27.88 -12.22
CA THR A 5 -2.97 -28.17 -10.83
C THR A 5 -2.67 -26.89 -10.04
N PHE A 6 -2.63 -25.73 -10.71
CA PHE A 6 -2.39 -24.43 -10.10
C PHE A 6 -3.71 -23.68 -9.96
N GLN A 7 -3.92 -23.04 -8.82
CA GLN A 7 -5.13 -22.25 -8.55
C GLN A 7 -5.14 -20.91 -9.27
N GLY A 8 -3.97 -20.42 -9.70
CA GLY A 8 -3.84 -19.10 -10.31
C GLY A 8 -4.02 -17.97 -9.29
N PRO A 9 -4.19 -16.71 -9.76
CA PRO A 9 -4.32 -15.56 -8.89
C PRO A 9 -5.70 -15.53 -8.18
N PRO A 10 -5.77 -15.34 -6.86
CA PRO A 10 -7.03 -15.36 -6.11
C PRO A 10 -7.93 -14.14 -6.38
N HIS A 11 -7.35 -13.00 -6.78
CA HIS A 11 -8.12 -11.80 -7.16
C HIS A 11 -7.96 -11.50 -8.65
N GLY A 12 -6.71 -11.48 -9.14
CA GLY A 12 -6.43 -11.04 -10.51
C GLY A 12 -6.85 -9.60 -10.77
N ILE A 13 -6.89 -9.20 -12.04
CA ILE A 13 -7.11 -7.78 -12.40
C ILE A 13 -8.52 -7.31 -12.06
N GLN A 14 -9.54 -8.13 -12.33
CA GLN A 14 -10.94 -7.71 -12.20
C GLN A 14 -11.31 -7.45 -10.73
N VAL A 15 -11.04 -8.41 -9.84
CA VAL A 15 -11.39 -8.28 -8.43
C VAL A 15 -10.63 -7.13 -7.75
N GLU A 16 -9.37 -6.88 -8.10
CA GLU A 16 -8.63 -5.74 -7.57
C GLU A 16 -9.24 -4.39 -8.03
N ARG A 17 -9.71 -4.31 -9.28
CA ARG A 17 -10.43 -3.11 -9.76
C ARG A 17 -11.76 -2.90 -9.06
N ASP A 18 -12.50 -3.98 -8.83
CA ASP A 18 -13.78 -3.94 -8.13
C ASP A 18 -13.61 -3.48 -6.68
N LYS A 19 -12.61 -4.01 -5.97
CA LYS A 19 -12.28 -3.62 -4.59
C LYS A 19 -11.90 -2.15 -4.47
N LEU A 20 -11.19 -1.61 -5.46
CA LEU A 20 -10.74 -0.22 -5.46
C LEU A 20 -11.75 0.74 -6.09
N ASN A 21 -12.79 0.22 -6.74
CA ASN A 21 -13.73 0.98 -7.56
C ASN A 21 -13.02 1.87 -8.62
N LYS A 22 -12.02 1.32 -9.32
CA LYS A 22 -11.14 2.07 -10.24
C LYS A 22 -11.04 1.41 -11.63
N TYR A 23 -11.65 2.06 -12.62
CA TYR A 23 -11.78 1.54 -13.99
C TYR A 23 -11.25 2.53 -15.03
N GLY A 24 -10.97 2.04 -16.24
CA GLY A 24 -10.58 2.88 -17.38
C GLY A 24 -9.21 3.55 -17.27
N ARG A 25 -8.49 3.36 -16.16
CA ARG A 25 -7.14 3.89 -15.95
C ARG A 25 -6.18 2.88 -15.30
N PRO A 26 -4.85 3.06 -15.45
CA PRO A 26 -3.86 2.39 -14.63
C PRO A 26 -4.00 2.74 -13.14
N LEU A 27 -3.53 1.83 -12.28
CA LEU A 27 -3.38 2.09 -10.85
C LEU A 27 -2.00 2.68 -10.59
N LEU A 28 -1.93 3.72 -9.76
CA LEU A 28 -0.71 4.46 -9.46
C LEU A 28 -0.23 4.11 -8.05
N GLY A 29 1.05 3.80 -7.92
CA GLY A 29 1.65 3.60 -6.60
C GLY A 29 3.11 3.97 -6.56
N CYS A 30 3.65 4.12 -5.35
CA CYS A 30 5.05 4.44 -5.15
C CYS A 30 5.68 3.60 -4.03
N THR A 31 7.00 3.44 -4.09
CA THR A 31 7.78 2.92 -2.97
C THR A 31 8.20 4.09 -2.09
N ILE A 32 8.00 4.01 -0.78
CA ILE A 32 8.38 5.09 0.14
C ILE A 32 9.91 5.27 0.15
N LYS A 33 10.35 6.53 0.19
CA LYS A 33 11.77 6.92 0.26
C LYS A 33 12.03 7.86 1.45
N PRO A 34 13.26 7.88 2.01
CA PRO A 34 14.41 7.05 1.67
C PRO A 34 14.14 5.56 1.94
N LYS A 35 14.87 4.71 1.22
CA LYS A 35 14.67 3.25 1.23
C LYS A 35 14.69 2.64 2.63
N LEU A 36 15.61 3.10 3.48
CA LEU A 36 15.73 2.71 4.88
C LEU A 36 16.02 3.94 5.75
N GLY A 37 15.83 3.80 7.06
CA GLY A 37 16.20 4.81 8.05
C GLY A 37 15.07 5.72 8.52
N LEU A 38 13.85 5.59 7.95
CA LEU A 38 12.67 6.24 8.52
C LEU A 38 12.21 5.50 9.77
N SER A 39 11.77 6.26 10.78
CA SER A 39 10.98 5.71 11.88
C SER A 39 9.58 5.35 11.39
N ALA A 40 8.90 4.43 12.09
CA ALA A 40 7.55 4.00 11.74
C ALA A 40 6.55 5.17 11.62
N LYS A 41 6.63 6.15 12.53
CA LYS A 41 5.77 7.35 12.51
C LYS A 41 6.02 8.24 11.29
N ASN A 42 7.29 8.47 10.94
CA ASN A 42 7.64 9.28 9.76
C ASN A 42 7.28 8.54 8.46
N TYR A 43 7.39 7.21 8.46
CA TYR A 43 6.95 6.37 7.37
C TYR A 43 5.43 6.50 7.15
N GLY A 44 4.62 6.40 8.21
CA GLY A 44 3.17 6.61 8.13
C GLY A 44 2.80 8.01 7.62
N ARG A 45 3.54 9.07 8.02
CA ARG A 45 3.33 10.41 7.47
C ARG A 45 3.59 10.46 5.95
N ALA A 46 4.67 9.84 5.48
CA ALA A 46 4.97 9.76 4.05
C ALA A 46 3.87 9.01 3.28
N VAL A 47 3.38 7.90 3.84
CA VAL A 47 2.24 7.14 3.29
C VAL A 47 1.00 8.02 3.15
N TYR A 48 0.64 8.75 4.22
CA TYR A 48 -0.53 9.65 4.21
C TYR A 48 -0.44 10.70 3.10
N GLU A 49 0.69 11.42 2.99
CA GLU A 49 0.83 12.47 1.97
C GLU A 49 0.77 11.90 0.55
N CYS A 50 1.38 10.74 0.31
CA CYS A 50 1.33 10.04 -0.97
C CYS A 50 -0.10 9.63 -1.35
N LEU A 51 -0.84 9.00 -0.44
CA LEU A 51 -2.20 8.52 -0.71
C LEU A 51 -3.20 9.67 -0.85
N ARG A 52 -3.12 10.67 0.04
CA ARG A 52 -3.94 11.88 -0.04
C ARG A 52 -3.63 12.69 -1.30
N GLY A 53 -2.38 12.66 -1.75
CA GLY A 53 -1.91 13.31 -2.98
C GLY A 53 -2.38 12.65 -4.29
N GLY A 54 -3.15 11.55 -4.22
CA GLY A 54 -3.79 10.94 -5.38
C GLY A 54 -3.20 9.59 -5.82
N LEU A 55 -2.19 9.06 -5.12
CA LEU A 55 -1.78 7.66 -5.36
C LEU A 55 -2.87 6.69 -4.89
N ASP A 56 -2.95 5.55 -5.57
CA ASP A 56 -3.83 4.45 -5.19
C ASP A 56 -3.16 3.58 -4.12
N PHE A 57 -1.83 3.41 -4.25
CA PHE A 57 -1.04 2.58 -3.37
C PHE A 57 0.25 3.24 -2.89
N THR A 58 0.71 2.81 -1.73
CA THR A 58 2.11 2.88 -1.36
C THR A 58 2.66 1.48 -1.10
N LYS A 59 3.98 1.32 -1.18
CA LYS A 59 4.60 0.03 -0.85
C LYS A 59 5.90 0.20 -0.08
N ASP A 60 6.15 -0.81 0.75
CA ASP A 60 7.46 -1.08 1.32
C ASP A 60 8.49 -1.35 0.21
N ASP A 61 9.71 -0.90 0.43
CA ASP A 61 10.86 -1.27 -0.39
C ASP A 61 11.26 -2.73 -0.07
N GLU A 62 11.88 -3.48 -0.99
CA GLU A 62 12.04 -4.92 -0.84
C GLU A 62 12.96 -5.34 0.32
N ASN A 63 13.73 -4.41 0.88
CA ASN A 63 14.56 -4.64 2.05
C ASN A 63 14.00 -4.03 3.35
N VAL A 64 12.78 -3.47 3.32
CA VAL A 64 12.06 -3.01 4.52
C VAL A 64 11.37 -4.21 5.19
N ASN A 65 11.92 -4.67 6.30
CA ASN A 65 11.46 -5.85 7.02
C ASN A 65 11.05 -5.45 8.45
N SER A 66 11.89 -5.76 9.45
CA SER A 66 11.66 -5.39 10.85
C SER A 66 12.95 -4.98 11.55
N GLN A 67 13.62 -3.97 11.00
CA GLN A 67 14.87 -3.41 11.52
C GLN A 67 14.65 -2.67 12.86
N PRO A 68 15.71 -2.46 13.67
CA PRO A 68 15.60 -1.75 14.94
C PRO A 68 14.98 -0.35 14.85
N PHE A 69 15.23 0.38 13.77
CA PHE A 69 14.67 1.73 13.56
C PHE A 69 13.19 1.72 13.13
N MET A 70 12.66 0.58 12.69
CA MET A 70 11.28 0.45 12.22
C MET A 70 10.81 -1.01 12.32
N ARG A 71 10.29 -1.38 13.49
CA ARG A 71 9.68 -2.69 13.68
C ARG A 71 8.40 -2.79 12.86
N TRP A 72 8.15 -3.97 12.28
CA TRP A 72 7.03 -4.17 11.36
C TRP A 72 5.68 -3.81 11.98
N ARG A 73 5.47 -4.15 13.27
CA ARG A 73 4.22 -3.90 13.98
C ARG A 73 3.93 -2.40 14.06
N ASP A 74 4.91 -1.61 14.48
CA ASP A 74 4.75 -0.16 14.60
C ASP A 74 4.53 0.47 13.23
N ARG A 75 5.27 0.02 12.20
CA ARG A 75 5.07 0.48 10.82
C ARG A 75 3.65 0.22 10.35
N PHE A 76 3.15 -1.00 10.54
CA PHE A 76 1.82 -1.38 10.08
C PHE A 76 0.72 -0.58 10.77
N VAL A 77 0.87 -0.29 12.07
CA VAL A 77 -0.09 0.56 12.79
C VAL A 77 -0.13 1.97 12.21
N PHE A 78 1.02 2.64 12.06
CA PHE A 78 1.05 4.00 11.52
C PHE A 78 0.64 4.07 10.03
N CYS A 79 0.94 3.05 9.23
CA CYS A 79 0.46 2.97 7.84
C CYS A 79 -1.06 2.78 7.78
N ALA A 80 -1.65 1.97 8.66
CA ALA A 80 -3.10 1.78 8.72
C ALA A 80 -3.82 3.08 9.12
N GLU A 81 -3.30 3.80 10.12
CA GLU A 81 -3.81 5.12 10.49
C GLU A 81 -3.77 6.11 9.32
N ALA A 82 -2.64 6.17 8.61
CA ALA A 82 -2.45 7.00 7.43
C ALA A 82 -3.41 6.65 6.30
N LEU A 83 -3.59 5.35 6.03
CA LEU A 83 -4.50 4.81 5.03
C LEU A 83 -5.94 5.23 5.31
N PHE A 84 -6.46 4.91 6.50
CA PHE A 84 -7.85 5.23 6.85
C PHE A 84 -8.11 6.73 6.85
N LYS A 85 -7.15 7.54 7.32
CA LYS A 85 -7.26 8.99 7.26
C LYS A 85 -7.33 9.50 5.82
N ALA A 86 -6.46 9.03 4.93
CA ALA A 86 -6.47 9.43 3.52
C ALA A 86 -7.77 8.99 2.82
N GLN A 87 -8.30 7.80 3.11
CA GLN A 87 -9.59 7.35 2.58
C GLN A 87 -10.74 8.24 3.06
N ALA A 88 -10.78 8.57 4.36
CA ALA A 88 -11.82 9.43 4.91
C ALA A 88 -11.80 10.84 4.31
N GLU A 89 -10.63 11.41 4.05
CA GLU A 89 -10.49 12.76 3.50
C GLU A 89 -10.71 12.83 1.99
N THR A 90 -10.32 11.80 1.24
CA THR A 90 -10.41 11.81 -0.24
C THR A 90 -11.69 11.15 -0.78
N GLY A 91 -12.37 10.33 0.04
CA GLY A 91 -13.50 9.53 -0.42
C GLY A 91 -13.14 8.40 -1.38
N GLU A 92 -11.85 8.12 -1.59
CA GLU A 92 -11.39 7.05 -2.47
C GLU A 92 -10.87 5.83 -1.69
N PHE A 93 -10.97 4.64 -2.28
CA PHE A 93 -10.22 3.48 -1.82
C PHE A 93 -8.72 3.63 -2.10
N LYS A 94 -7.91 3.25 -1.12
CA LYS A 94 -6.45 3.36 -1.07
C LYS A 94 -5.85 2.04 -0.54
N GLY A 95 -4.55 1.81 -0.71
CA GLY A 95 -3.84 0.65 -0.17
C GLY A 95 -2.35 0.83 0.09
#